data_AF-A0A948XPI1-F1
#
_entry.id   AF-A0A948XPI1-F1
#
_cell.length_a   1.000
_cell.length_b   1.000
_cell.length_c   1.000
_cell.angle_alpha   90.00
_cell.angle_beta   90.00
_cell.angle_gamma   90.00
#
_symmetry.space_group_name_H-M   'P 1'
#
loop_
_entity.id
_entity.type
_entity.pdbx_description
1 polymer ?
#
loop_
_entity_poly.entity_id
_entity_poly.type
_entity_poly.pdbx_seq_one_letter_code
_entity_poly.pdbx_strand_id
1 'polypeptide(L)' 'MENSKIIDILNYWNLWDKDRDFGITRHLYVDELYRQRNIKEASIVSGVRRSGKSTILLQVFGL' A
#
# COMPACT_ATOMS: atom_id res chain seq x y z
N MET A 1 32.64 -1.94 -7.84
CA MET A 1 31.80 -1.68 -6.65
C MET A 1 31.32 -3.02 -6.15
N GLU A 2 31.55 -3.33 -4.89
CA GLU A 2 31.08 -4.59 -4.28
C GLU A 2 29.56 -4.66 -4.32
N ASN A 3 28.99 -5.81 -4.68
CA ASN A 3 27.53 -5.98 -4.76
C ASN A 3 26.83 -5.69 -3.42
N SER A 4 27.48 -5.97 -2.29
CA SER A 4 26.99 -5.65 -0.94
C SER A 4 26.67 -4.16 -0.78
N LYS A 5 27.59 -3.27 -1.20
CA LYS A 5 27.38 -1.81 -1.14
C LYS A 5 26.20 -1.34 -1.99
N ILE A 6 25.94 -2.01 -3.11
CA ILE A 6 24.77 -1.71 -3.95
C ILE A 6 23.50 -2.05 -3.19
N ILE A 7 23.46 -3.23 -2.58
CA ILE A 7 22.31 -3.67 -1.78
C ILE A 7 22.07 -2.75 -0.58
N ASP A 8 23.11 -2.30 0.12
CA ASP A 8 22.97 -1.39 1.25
C ASP A 8 22.35 -0.04 0.85
N ILE A 9 22.81 0.53 -0.28
CA ILE A 9 22.22 1.76 -0.82
C ILE A 9 20.76 1.53 -1.19
N LEU A 10 20.45 0.43 -1.88
CA LEU A 10 19.08 0.14 -2.30
C LEU A 10 18.17 -0.13 -1.10
N ASN A 11 18.64 -0.81 -0.06
CA ASN A 11 17.90 -1.04 1.18
C ASN A 11 17.52 0.27 1.87
N TYR A 12 18.43 1.26 1.89
CA TYR A 12 18.13 2.57 2.45
C TYR A 12 16.99 3.28 1.71
N TRP A 13 16.97 3.21 0.37
CA TRP A 13 15.96 3.88 -0.45
C TRP A 13 14.65 3.12 -0.60
N ASN A 14 14.67 1.81 -0.38
CA ASN A 14 13.49 0.96 -0.49
C ASN A 14 12.88 0.63 0.88
N LEU A 15 11.73 -0.04 0.83
CA LEU A 15 11.00 -0.55 1.99
C LEU A 15 11.17 -2.08 2.11
N TRP A 16 12.23 -2.66 1.53
CA TRP A 16 12.39 -4.13 1.46
C TRP A 16 12.49 -4.78 2.85
N ASP A 17 13.13 -4.09 3.79
CA ASP A 17 13.35 -4.59 5.16
C ASP A 17 12.89 -3.56 6.21
N LYS A 18 11.81 -2.84 5.90
CA LYS A 18 11.23 -1.81 6.78
C LYS A 18 9.77 -2.13 7.07
N ASP A 19 9.31 -1.77 8.27
CA ASP A 19 7.89 -1.82 8.59
C ASP A 19 7.07 -1.02 7.58
N ARG A 20 5.96 -1.60 7.16
CA ARG A 20 5.07 -0.96 6.20
C ARG A 20 4.30 0.17 6.86
N ASP A 21 4.61 1.39 6.46
CA ASP A 21 3.81 2.56 6.81
C ASP A 21 2.47 2.52 6.07
N PHE A 22 1.39 2.36 6.84
CA PHE A 22 0.03 2.40 6.33
C PHE A 22 -0.48 3.83 6.11
N GLY A 23 0.31 4.85 6.44
CA GLY A 23 -0.04 6.26 6.30
C GLY A 23 -1.22 6.68 7.17
N ILE A 24 -1.85 7.81 6.81
CA ILE A 24 -3.04 8.32 7.51
C ILE A 24 -4.27 7.54 7.05
N THR A 25 -5.03 6.98 7.99
CA THR A 25 -6.28 6.26 7.70
C THR A 25 -7.31 7.16 7.06
N ARG A 26 -7.88 6.70 5.94
CA ARG A 26 -8.95 7.42 5.23
C ARG A 26 -10.26 6.69 5.41
N HIS A 27 -10.84 6.86 6.59
CA HIS A 27 -12.03 6.12 7.07
C HIS A 27 -13.14 5.98 6.02
N LEU A 28 -13.51 7.09 5.36
CA LEU A 28 -14.56 7.06 4.33
C LEU A 28 -14.30 6.03 3.21
N TYR A 29 -13.07 5.88 2.73
CA TYR A 29 -12.74 4.91 1.68
C TYR A 29 -12.53 3.51 2.23
N VAL A 30 -11.98 3.40 3.44
CA VAL A 30 -11.77 2.12 4.13
C VAL A 30 -13.11 1.45 4.42
N ASP A 31 -14.07 2.20 4.97
CA ASP A 31 -15.40 1.71 5.31
C ASP A 31 -16.18 1.28 4.06
N GLU A 32 -16.03 2.02 2.96
CA GLU A 32 -16.64 1.67 1.68
C GLU A 32 -16.09 0.36 1.10
N LEU A 33 -14.77 0.15 1.18
CA LEU A 33 -14.16 -1.12 0.77
C LEU A 33 -14.58 -2.28 1.67
N TYR A 34 -14.69 -2.05 2.99
CA TYR A 34 -15.22 -3.05 3.92
C TYR A 34 -16.68 -3.40 3.64
N ARG A 35 -17.52 -2.42 3.28
CA ARG A 35 -18.91 -2.65 2.87
C ARG A 35 -19.00 -3.57 1.65
N GLN A 36 -18.04 -3.46 0.75
CA GLN A 36 -17.97 -4.25 -0.48
C GLN A 36 -17.31 -5.63 -0.29
N ARG A 37 -16.78 -5.98 0.88
CA ARG A 37 -15.94 -7.19 1.07
C ARG A 37 -16.57 -8.53 0.68
N ASN A 38 -17.91 -8.61 0.67
CA ASN A 38 -18.67 -9.85 0.44
C ASN A 38 -19.38 -9.89 -0.92
N ILE A 39 -19.19 -8.87 -1.77
CA ILE A 39 -19.76 -8.88 -3.11
C ILE A 39 -19.02 -9.94 -3.96
N LYS A 40 -19.71 -10.55 -4.93
CA LYS A 40 -19.10 -11.57 -5.81
C LYS A 40 -18.46 -10.96 -7.06
N GLU A 41 -18.57 -9.65 -7.19
CA GLU A 41 -18.06 -8.83 -8.27
C GLU A 41 -16.68 -8.24 -7.95
N ALA A 42 -15.95 -7.84 -8.98
CA ALA A 42 -14.68 -7.14 -8.82
C ALA A 42 -14.92 -5.65 -8.51
N SER A 43 -14.29 -5.14 -7.44
CA SER A 43 -14.25 -3.71 -7.12
C SER A 43 -13.00 -3.05 -7.69
N ILE A 44 -13.15 -1.82 -8.20
CA ILE A 44 -12.05 -1.05 -8.78
C ILE A 44 -11.83 0.22 -7.96
N VAL A 45 -10.60 0.42 -7.47
CA VAL A 45 -10.16 1.69 -6.86
C VAL A 45 -9.45 2.53 -7.91
N SER A 46 -10.07 3.63 -8.34
CA SER A 46 -9.57 4.52 -9.39
C SER A 46 -9.11 5.89 -8.85
N GLY A 47 -8.38 6.65 -9.65
CA GLY A 47 -7.91 8.01 -9.31
C GLY A 47 -6.49 8.34 -9.76
N VAL A 48 -6.08 9.60 -9.60
CA VAL A 48 -4.81 10.16 -10.09
C VAL A 48 -3.57 9.46 -9.49
N ARG A 49 -2.46 9.43 -10.23
CA ARG A 49 -1.18 8.87 -9.72
C ARG A 49 -0.80 9.53 -8.39
N ARG A 50 -0.22 8.74 -7.47
CA ARG A 50 0.15 9.15 -6.09
C ARG A 50 -1.02 9.56 -5.17
N SER A 51 -2.28 9.36 -5.55
CA SER A 51 -3.42 9.62 -4.66
C SER A 51 -3.57 8.66 -3.47
N GLY A 52 -2.69 7.67 -3.28
CA GLY A 52 -2.74 6.72 -2.16
C GLY A 52 -3.74 5.57 -2.32
N LYS A 53 -4.11 5.20 -3.55
CA LYS A 53 -4.97 4.02 -3.83
C LYS A 53 -4.41 2.74 -3.22
N SER A 54 -3.14 2.44 -3.51
CA SER A 54 -2.44 1.28 -2.94
C SER A 54 -2.34 1.36 -1.42
N THR A 55 -2.16 2.57 -0.87
CA THR A 55 -2.11 2.79 0.58
C THR A 55 -3.44 2.46 1.25
N ILE A 56 -4.58 2.87 0.68
CA ILE A 56 -5.91 2.50 1.21
C ILE A 56 -6.11 0.98 1.14
N LEU A 57 -5.70 0.32 0.05
CA LEU A 57 -5.79 -1.13 -0.05
C LEU A 57 -4.94 -1.84 1.02
N LEU A 58 -3.73 -1.34 1.30
CA LEU A 58 -2.89 -1.84 2.39
C LEU A 58 -3.56 -1.66 3.76
N GLN A 59 -4.23 -0.53 4.01
CA GLN A 59 -4.99 -0.28 5.25
C GLN A 59 -6.14 -1.28 5.46
N VAL A 60 -6.75 -1.77 4.38
CA VAL A 60 -7.87 -2.73 4.45
C VAL A 60 -7.38 -4.17 4.59
N PHE A 61 -6.35 -4.56 3.83
CA PHE A 61 -5.93 -5.96 3.74
C PHE A 61 -4.73 -6.34 4.61
N GLY A 62 -4.02 -5.36 5.19
CA GLY A 62 -2.85 -5.61 6.04
C GLY A 62 -1.72 -6.39 5.36
N LEU A 63 -1.70 -6.42 4.02
CA LEU A 63 -0.78 -7.22 3.21
C LEU A 63 0.66 -6.74 3.27
#